data_AF-A0A2X2WT93-F1
#
_entry.id   AF-A0A2X2WT93-F1
#
_cell.length_a   1.000
_cell.length_b   1.000
_cell.length_c   1.000
_cell.angle_alpha   90.00
_cell.angle_beta   90.00
_cell.angle_gamma   90.00
#
_symmetry.space_group_name_H-M   'P 1'
#
loop_
_entity.id
_entity.type
_entity.pdbx_description
1 polymer ?
#
loop_
_entity_poly.entity_id
_entity_poly.type
_entity_poly.pdbx_seq_one_letter_code
_entity_poly.pdbx_strand_id
1 'polypeptide(L)'
;MNLFKGAGFVQYVSSIYLRQLCDHANTRFHRMTRNQLSLQLNENNDFEIIDYLNEGRSRSVKTLSGGQAFQVSLSLALALAESVQSNAQADKNFFFIDEGFGTQDTESVNIVFETLTNLMKENRIVGIISHVEELKEKIPTALNIIKDEERGSLIEII
;
A
#
# COMPACT_ATOMS: atom_id res chain seq x y z
N MET A 1 11.83 33.55 5.14
CA MET A 1 11.24 33.72 3.78
C MET A 1 12.27 33.24 2.74
N ASN A 2 12.38 31.92 2.53
CA ASN A 2 13.36 31.29 1.61
C ASN A 2 12.67 30.59 0.41
N LEU A 3 11.39 30.91 0.19
CA LEU A 3 10.50 30.26 -0.79
C LEU A 3 10.99 30.42 -2.24
N PHE A 4 11.81 31.45 -2.51
CA PHE A 4 12.30 31.80 -3.84
C PHE A 4 13.72 31.29 -4.16
N LYS A 5 14.33 30.46 -3.31
CA LYS A 5 15.48 29.65 -3.72
C LYS A 5 14.94 28.42 -4.44
N GLY A 6 15.56 27.98 -5.54
CA GLY A 6 15.04 26.87 -6.37
C GLY A 6 14.65 25.60 -5.59
N ALA A 7 15.37 25.28 -4.51
CA ALA A 7 15.03 24.17 -3.61
C ALA A 7 13.79 24.43 -2.72
N GLY A 8 13.54 25.67 -2.32
CA GLY A 8 12.44 26.05 -1.42
C GLY A 8 11.07 25.97 -2.06
N PHE A 9 10.95 26.32 -3.34
CA PHE A 9 9.69 26.16 -4.09
C PHE A 9 9.37 24.68 -4.34
N VAL A 10 10.35 23.89 -4.77
CA VAL A 10 10.17 22.44 -4.97
C VAL A 10 9.77 21.78 -3.65
N GLN A 11 10.46 22.07 -2.55
CA GLN A 11 10.10 21.54 -1.23
C GLN A 11 8.67 21.91 -0.81
N TYR A 12 8.23 23.14 -1.10
CA TYR A 12 6.87 23.58 -0.82
C TYR A 12 5.83 22.81 -1.63
N VAL A 13 6.02 22.69 -2.94
CA VAL A 13 5.10 21.92 -3.81
C VAL A 13 5.09 20.44 -3.41
N SER A 14 6.27 19.85 -3.16
CA SER A 14 6.38 18.48 -2.67
C SER A 14 5.66 18.27 -1.34
N SER A 15 5.69 19.24 -0.42
CA SER A 15 4.97 19.14 0.85
C SER A 15 3.45 19.09 0.67
N ILE A 16 2.91 19.83 -0.30
CA ILE A 16 1.48 19.79 -0.64
C ILE A 16 1.13 18.43 -1.22
N TYR A 17 1.93 17.95 -2.17
CA TYR A 17 1.72 16.65 -2.80
C TYR A 17 1.77 15.51 -1.78
N LEU A 18 2.77 15.51 -0.89
CA LEU A 18 2.90 14.51 0.17
C LEU A 18 1.71 14.52 1.13
N ARG A 19 1.16 15.69 1.49
CA ARG A 19 -0.06 15.77 2.32
C ARG A 19 -1.26 15.16 1.63
N GLN A 20 -1.48 15.51 0.36
CA GLN A 20 -2.59 14.92 -0.42
C GLN A 20 -2.44 13.40 -0.54
N LEU A 21 -1.22 12.92 -0.77
CA LEU A 21 -0.91 11.50 -0.82
C LEU A 21 -1.20 10.82 0.53
N CYS A 22 -0.82 11.47 1.64
CA CYS A 22 -1.08 11.00 2.99
C CYS A 22 -2.60 10.90 3.27
N ASP A 23 -3.37 11.92 2.89
CA ASP A 23 -4.83 11.94 3.08
C ASP A 23 -5.54 10.85 2.27
N HIS A 24 -5.12 10.66 1.02
CA HIS A 24 -5.63 9.58 0.17
C HIS A 24 -5.26 8.20 0.72
N ALA A 25 -4.04 8.02 1.21
CA ALA A 25 -3.61 6.78 1.84
C ALA A 25 -4.44 6.48 3.10
N ASN A 26 -4.72 7.49 3.93
CA ASN A 26 -5.51 7.34 5.15
C ASN A 26 -6.92 6.80 4.91
N THR A 27 -7.52 7.10 3.76
CA THR A 27 -8.85 6.56 3.39
C THR A 27 -8.88 5.02 3.46
N ARG A 28 -7.78 4.36 3.06
CA ARG A 28 -7.64 2.90 3.10
C ARG A 28 -7.01 2.43 4.41
N PHE A 29 -5.98 3.14 4.87
CA PHE A 29 -5.27 2.78 6.09
C PHE A 29 -6.18 2.74 7.32
N HIS A 30 -7.14 3.67 7.42
CA HIS A 30 -8.16 3.64 8.47
C HIS A 30 -9.07 2.41 8.40
N ARG A 31 -9.43 1.93 7.21
CA ARG A 31 -10.22 0.70 7.06
C ARG A 31 -9.41 -0.51 7.49
N MET A 32 -8.17 -0.61 7.04
CA MET A 32 -7.25 -1.72 7.37
C MET A 32 -6.92 -1.78 8.86
N THR A 33 -6.79 -0.63 9.52
CA THR A 33 -6.46 -0.52 10.95
C THR A 33 -7.69 -0.31 11.84
N ARG A 34 -8.91 -0.39 11.31
CA ARG A 34 -10.17 -0.16 12.06
C ARG A 34 -10.20 1.17 12.80
N ASN A 35 -9.70 2.22 12.14
CA ASN A 35 -9.55 3.59 12.66
C ASN A 35 -8.63 3.71 13.89
N GLN A 36 -7.77 2.71 14.15
CA GLN A 36 -6.84 2.76 15.29
C GLN A 36 -5.60 3.61 14.99
N LEU A 37 -5.20 3.68 13.72
CA LEU A 37 -4.00 4.41 13.30
C LEU A 37 -4.34 5.42 12.19
N SER A 38 -3.59 6.52 12.17
CA SER A 38 -3.57 7.50 11.06
C SER A 38 -2.14 7.78 10.64
N LEU A 39 -1.90 7.93 9.35
CA LEU A 39 -0.65 8.47 8.83
C LEU A 39 -0.70 10.00 8.85
N GLN A 40 0.39 10.65 9.24
CA GLN A 40 0.53 12.10 9.15
C GLN A 40 1.93 12.48 8.68
N LEU A 41 2.11 13.74 8.33
CA LEU A 41 3.42 14.34 8.08
C LEU A 41 3.76 15.32 9.20
N ASN A 42 4.99 15.27 9.69
CA ASN A 42 5.50 16.27 10.62
C ASN A 42 6.00 17.53 9.87
N GLU A 43 6.53 18.51 10.61
CA GLU A 43 7.03 19.77 10.05
C GLU A 43 8.18 19.61 9.06
N ASN A 44 8.91 18.49 9.14
CA ASN A 44 10.01 18.15 8.24
C ASN A 44 9.56 17.34 7.01
N ASN A 45 8.25 17.11 6.84
CA ASN A 45 7.66 16.19 5.86
C ASN A 45 8.06 14.71 6.04
N ASP A 46 8.41 14.30 7.26
CA ASP A 46 8.59 12.88 7.57
C ASP A 46 7.25 12.25 7.99
N PHE A 47 7.06 10.97 7.64
CA PHE A 47 5.87 10.22 8.01
C PHE A 47 5.88 9.83 9.50
N GLU A 48 4.75 10.07 10.15
CA GLU A 48 4.47 9.67 11.52
C GLU A 48 3.10 8.99 11.62
N ILE A 49 2.87 8.28 12.72
CA ILE A 49 1.62 7.58 12.99
C ILE A 49 0.95 8.22 14.20
N ILE A 50 -0.29 8.66 14.04
CA ILE A 50 -1.18 8.95 15.15
C ILE A 50 -1.76 7.64 15.63
N ASP A 51 -1.59 7.34 16.91
CA ASP A 51 -2.11 6.12 17.53
C ASP A 51 -3.27 6.45 18.48
N TYR A 52 -4.50 6.16 18.02
CA TYR A 52 -5.71 6.48 18.77
C TYR A 52 -5.94 5.55 19.98
N LEU A 53 -5.28 4.38 20.02
CA LEU A 53 -5.29 3.53 21.22
C LEU A 53 -4.40 4.11 22.32
N ASN A 54 -3.42 4.93 21.95
CA ASN A 54 -2.47 5.59 22.85
C ASN A 54 -2.76 7.10 22.96
N GLU A 55 -4.01 7.47 23.21
CA GLU A 55 -4.46 8.86 23.43
C GLU A 55 -4.23 9.82 22.23
N GLY A 56 -4.08 9.28 21.02
CA GLY A 56 -3.79 10.09 19.82
C GLY A 56 -2.35 10.60 19.78
N ARG A 57 -1.41 9.96 20.48
CA ARG A 57 0.01 10.34 20.43
C ARG A 57 0.59 10.07 19.05
N SER A 58 1.42 10.99 18.57
CA SER A 58 2.24 10.76 17.39
C SER A 58 3.46 9.90 17.75
N ARG A 59 3.76 8.90 16.92
CA ARG A 59 4.94 8.05 17.04
C ARG A 59 5.57 7.77 15.68
N SER A 60 6.84 7.39 15.71
CA SER A 60 7.57 7.04 14.48
C SER A 60 6.96 5.82 13.80
N VAL A 61 6.89 5.85 12.46
CA VAL A 61 6.53 4.69 11.61
C VAL A 61 7.40 3.45 11.89
N LYS A 62 8.62 3.63 12.44
CA LYS A 62 9.52 2.53 12.83
C LYS A 62 8.98 1.65 13.95
N THR A 63 7.95 2.11 14.66
CA THR A 63 7.33 1.39 15.77
C THR A 63 6.12 0.54 15.34
N LEU A 64 5.77 0.56 14.06
CA LEU A 64 4.71 -0.27 13.51
C LEU A 64 5.09 -1.75 13.57
N SER A 65 4.11 -2.63 13.82
CA SER A 65 4.30 -4.06 13.61
C SER A 65 4.55 -4.35 12.12
N GLY A 66 5.09 -5.52 11.79
CA GLY A 66 5.28 -5.94 10.39
C GLY A 66 3.98 -5.84 9.59
N GLY A 67 2.86 -6.25 10.21
CA GLY A 67 1.55 -6.16 9.59
C GLY A 67 1.09 -4.72 9.33
N GLN A 68 1.25 -3.82 10.31
CA GLN A 68 0.89 -2.41 10.16
C GLN A 68 1.78 -1.68 9.15
N ALA A 69 3.08 -2.02 9.12
CA ALA A 69 4.03 -1.47 8.15
C ALA A 69 3.66 -1.85 6.71
N PHE A 70 3.18 -3.07 6.49
CA PHE A 70 2.64 -3.48 5.19
C PHE A 70 1.37 -2.70 4.83
N GLN A 71 0.41 -2.59 5.75
CA GLN A 71 -0.84 -1.86 5.51
C GLN A 71 -0.62 -0.38 5.16
N VAL A 72 0.29 0.30 5.84
CA VAL A 72 0.60 1.71 5.54
C VAL A 72 1.32 1.85 4.20
N SER A 73 2.27 0.96 3.91
CA SER A 73 3.02 0.96 2.65
C SER A 73 2.11 0.68 1.46
N LEU A 74 1.21 -0.30 1.60
CA LEU A 74 0.21 -0.60 0.59
C LEU A 74 -0.74 0.58 0.39
N SER A 75 -1.25 1.18 1.46
CA SER A 75 -2.16 2.34 1.37
C SER A 75 -1.51 3.51 0.63
N LEU A 76 -0.23 3.78 0.89
CA LEU A 76 0.56 4.78 0.18
C LEU A 76 0.79 4.43 -1.29
N ALA A 77 1.17 3.18 -1.58
CA ALA A 77 1.40 2.72 -2.95
C ALA A 77 0.13 2.83 -3.81
N LEU A 78 -1.03 2.52 -3.24
CA LEU A 78 -2.33 2.65 -3.89
C LEU A 78 -2.71 4.12 -4.13
N ALA A 79 -2.55 4.97 -3.12
CA ALA A 79 -2.78 6.40 -3.26
C ALA A 79 -1.88 7.03 -4.33
N LEU A 80 -0.63 6.57 -4.43
CA LEU A 80 0.32 7.02 -5.44
C LEU A 80 -0.11 6.54 -6.85
N ALA A 81 -0.47 5.26 -6.98
CA ALA A 81 -0.94 4.69 -8.24
C ALA A 81 -2.21 5.40 -8.75
N GLU A 82 -3.10 5.82 -7.86
CA GLU A 82 -4.27 6.67 -8.18
C GLU A 82 -3.86 8.07 -8.64
N SER A 83 -2.95 8.72 -7.91
CA SER A 83 -2.48 10.06 -8.24
C SER A 83 -1.70 10.14 -9.56
N VAL A 84 -1.00 9.08 -9.95
CA VAL A 84 -0.28 9.04 -11.24
C VAL A 84 -1.26 8.80 -12.39
N GLN A 85 -2.29 7.99 -12.19
CA GLN A 85 -3.26 7.67 -13.22
C GLN A 85 -4.12 8.87 -13.63
N SER A 86 -4.53 9.73 -12.69
CA SER A 86 -5.28 10.95 -13.04
C SER A 86 -4.54 11.86 -14.04
N ASN A 87 -3.21 11.70 -14.15
CA ASN A 87 -2.36 12.45 -15.05
C ASN A 87 -1.89 11.67 -16.29
N ALA A 88 -2.12 10.35 -16.38
CA ALA A 88 -1.61 9.48 -17.44
C ALA A 88 -2.73 8.98 -18.36
N GLN A 89 -2.61 9.20 -19.67
CA GLN A 89 -3.53 8.68 -20.70
C GLN A 89 -3.29 7.19 -21.05
N ALA A 90 -2.84 6.38 -20.09
CA ALA A 90 -2.55 4.97 -20.34
C ALA A 90 -3.80 4.11 -20.17
N ASP A 91 -4.10 3.27 -21.18
CA ASP A 91 -5.30 2.43 -21.22
C ASP A 91 -5.31 1.30 -20.16
N LYS A 92 -4.13 0.87 -19.68
CA LYS A 92 -3.98 -0.19 -18.67
C LYS A 92 -2.79 0.12 -17.77
N ASN A 93 -3.00 0.03 -16.45
CA ASN A 93 -1.95 0.16 -15.45
C ASN A 93 -1.75 -1.17 -14.72
N PHE A 94 -0.50 -1.58 -14.59
CA PHE A 94 -0.11 -2.77 -13.84
C PHE A 94 0.30 -2.37 -12.43
N PHE A 95 -0.20 -3.09 -11.43
CA PHE A 95 0.18 -2.93 -10.04
C PHE A 95 0.57 -4.30 -9.49
N PHE A 96 1.85 -4.46 -9.13
CA PHE A 96 2.35 -5.70 -8.57
C PHE A 96 2.62 -5.53 -7.08
N ILE A 97 2.20 -6.53 -6.30
CA ILE A 97 2.49 -6.62 -4.87
C ILE A 97 3.29 -7.89 -4.67
N ASP A 98 4.49 -7.73 -4.15
CA ASP A 98 5.40 -8.84 -3.88
C ASP A 98 5.53 -9.06 -2.38
N GLU A 99 4.92 -10.14 -1.92
CA GLU A 99 4.91 -10.59 -0.54
C GLU A 99 4.45 -9.53 0.48
N GLY A 100 4.31 -9.92 1.75
CA GLY A 100 3.88 -9.02 2.84
C GLY A 100 2.51 -9.34 3.44
N PHE A 101 1.79 -10.28 2.83
CA PHE A 101 0.54 -10.82 3.39
C PHE A 101 0.77 -11.79 4.56
N GLY A 102 1.91 -12.49 4.61
CA GLY A 102 2.19 -13.50 5.64
C GLY A 102 2.33 -12.97 7.08
N THR A 103 2.36 -11.65 7.27
CA THR A 103 2.35 -11.02 8.61
C THR A 103 0.97 -10.48 9.00
N GLN A 104 -0.02 -10.61 8.12
CA GLN A 104 -1.39 -10.18 8.35
C GLN A 104 -2.18 -11.30 9.01
N ASP A 105 -3.11 -10.95 9.89
CA ASP A 105 -4.18 -11.86 10.28
C ASP A 105 -5.19 -12.04 9.14
N THR A 106 -5.97 -13.12 9.17
CA THR A 106 -6.96 -13.47 8.14
C THR A 106 -7.97 -12.33 7.87
N GLU A 107 -8.37 -11.56 8.88
CA GLU A 107 -9.31 -10.44 8.69
C GLU A 107 -8.63 -9.29 7.94
N SER A 108 -7.38 -8.98 8.28
CA SER A 108 -6.56 -8.00 7.57
C SER A 108 -6.30 -8.41 6.11
N VAL A 109 -6.00 -9.69 5.83
CA VAL A 109 -5.88 -10.22 4.45
C VAL A 109 -7.18 -9.99 3.66
N ASN A 110 -8.33 -10.23 4.28
CA ASN A 110 -9.64 -10.02 3.64
C ASN A 110 -9.85 -8.56 3.23
N ILE A 111 -9.56 -7.62 4.12
CA ILE A 111 -9.71 -6.17 3.85
C ILE A 111 -8.76 -5.73 2.74
N VAL A 112 -7.52 -6.21 2.76
CA VAL A 112 -6.56 -5.93 1.69
C VAL A 112 -7.09 -6.48 0.36
N PHE A 113 -7.55 -7.72 0.32
CA PHE A 113 -8.08 -8.34 -0.89
C PHE A 113 -9.29 -7.57 -1.46
N GLU A 114 -10.21 -7.11 -0.61
CA GLU A 114 -11.33 -6.27 -1.02
C GLU A 114 -10.85 -4.94 -1.63
N THR A 115 -9.83 -4.33 -1.03
CA THR A 115 -9.22 -3.08 -1.52
C THR A 115 -8.62 -3.29 -2.91
N LEU A 116 -7.90 -4.40 -3.13
CA LEU A 116 -7.31 -4.74 -4.43
C LEU A 116 -8.37 -5.06 -5.48
N THR A 117 -9.47 -5.71 -5.08
CA THR A 117 -10.60 -6.01 -5.97
C THR A 117 -11.28 -4.74 -6.45
N ASN A 118 -11.39 -3.71 -5.61
CA ASN A 118 -11.96 -2.43 -6.01
C ASN A 118 -11.07 -1.71 -7.04
N LEU A 119 -9.74 -1.85 -6.93
CA LEU A 119 -8.81 -1.29 -7.93
C LEU A 119 -8.88 -1.99 -9.28
N MET A 120 -9.12 -3.31 -9.31
CA MET A 120 -9.32 -4.04 -10.56
C MET A 120 -10.51 -3.50 -11.37
N LYS A 121 -11.56 -3.02 -10.69
CA LYS A 121 -12.74 -2.40 -11.35
C LYS A 121 -12.41 -1.10 -12.07
N GLU A 122 -11.28 -0.46 -11.76
CA GLU A 122 -10.83 0.81 -12.34
C GLU A 122 -9.87 0.61 -13.53
N ASN A 123 -10.05 -0.49 -14.27
CA ASN A 123 -9.25 -0.87 -15.44
C ASN A 123 -7.75 -1.10 -15.12
N ARG A 124 -7.46 -1.56 -13.90
CA ARG A 124 -6.11 -1.91 -13.45
C ARG A 124 -5.91 -3.42 -13.44
N ILE A 125 -4.71 -3.85 -13.80
CA ILE A 125 -4.27 -5.23 -13.65
C ILE A 125 -3.47 -5.31 -12.36
N VAL A 126 -3.99 -6.05 -11.37
CA VAL A 126 -3.32 -6.27 -10.09
C VAL A 126 -2.70 -7.67 -10.10
N GLY A 127 -1.38 -7.75 -9.95
CA GLY A 127 -0.64 -9.00 -9.76
C GLY A 127 -0.20 -9.14 -8.31
N ILE A 128 -0.38 -10.33 -7.73
CA ILE A 128 0.00 -10.63 -6.35
C ILE A 128 0.95 -11.82 -6.35
N ILE A 129 2.08 -11.68 -5.68
CA ILE A 129 3.03 -12.76 -5.40
C ILE A 129 2.94 -13.03 -3.90
N SER A 130 2.52 -14.24 -3.53
CA SER A 130 2.41 -14.62 -2.13
C SER A 130 2.43 -16.13 -1.93
N HIS A 131 2.98 -16.55 -0.79
CA HIS A 131 2.87 -17.91 -0.27
C HIS A 131 1.62 -18.15 0.61
N VAL A 132 0.77 -17.13 0.83
CA VAL A 132 -0.42 -17.24 1.70
C VAL A 132 -1.53 -18.03 1.00
N GLU A 133 -1.92 -19.18 1.58
CA GLU A 133 -2.95 -20.07 1.01
C GLU A 133 -4.32 -19.38 0.86
N GLU A 134 -4.69 -18.52 1.80
CA GLU A 134 -5.98 -17.79 1.79
C GLU A 134 -6.12 -16.88 0.55
N LEU A 135 -5.02 -16.42 -0.04
CA LEU A 135 -5.05 -15.66 -1.29
C LEU A 135 -5.28 -16.57 -2.50
N LYS A 136 -4.74 -17.78 -2.49
CA LYS A 136 -4.94 -18.76 -3.58
C LYS A 136 -6.40 -19.17 -3.70
N GLU A 137 -7.10 -19.35 -2.58
CA GLU A 137 -8.52 -19.69 -2.59
C GLU A 137 -9.42 -18.58 -3.15
N LYS A 138 -8.96 -17.33 -3.06
CA LYS A 138 -9.74 -16.15 -3.46
C LYS A 138 -9.47 -15.66 -4.87
N ILE A 139 -8.29 -15.95 -5.41
CA ILE A 139 -7.86 -15.51 -6.74
C ILE A 139 -8.10 -16.67 -7.71
N PRO A 140 -9.08 -16.58 -8.61
CA PRO A 140 -9.48 -17.70 -9.47
C PRO A 140 -8.49 -18.00 -10.61
N THR A 141 -7.49 -17.17 -10.82
CA THR A 141 -6.48 -17.36 -11.87
C THR A 141 -5.10 -17.11 -11.28
N ALA A 142 -4.27 -18.14 -11.22
CA ALA A 142 -2.97 -18.08 -10.58
C ALA A 142 -1.89 -18.84 -11.36
N LEU A 143 -0.65 -18.41 -11.18
CA LEU A 143 0.52 -19.17 -11.59
C LEU A 143 1.10 -19.82 -10.34
N ASN A 144 0.96 -21.14 -10.23
CA ASN A 144 1.53 -21.90 -9.13
C ASN A 144 2.96 -22.29 -9.47
N ILE A 145 3.90 -21.99 -8.56
CA ILE A 145 5.31 -22.29 -8.73
C ILE A 145 5.67 -23.46 -7.83
N ILE A 146 6.07 -24.59 -8.44
CA ILE A 146 6.42 -25.83 -7.73
C ILE A 146 7.92 -26.07 -7.85
N LYS A 147 8.58 -26.38 -6.73
CA LYS A 147 9.98 -26.79 -6.72
C LYS A 147 10.09 -28.28 -7.08
N ASP A 148 10.77 -28.59 -8.18
CA ASP A 148 11.16 -29.93 -8.58
C ASP A 148 12.67 -30.12 -8.36
N GLU A 149 13.06 -31.21 -7.71
CA GLU A 149 14.47 -31.45 -7.31
C GLU A 149 15.39 -31.73 -8.52
N GLU A 150 14.86 -32.19 -9.66
CA GLU A 150 15.65 -32.48 -10.86
C GLU A 150 15.55 -31.38 -11.92
N ARG A 151 14.37 -30.80 -12.09
CA ARG A 151 14.04 -29.85 -13.17
C ARG A 151 14.05 -28.40 -12.73
N GLY A 152 14.19 -28.12 -11.43
CA GLY A 152 14.15 -26.77 -10.88
C GLY A 152 12.72 -26.27 -10.68
N SER A 153 12.45 -24.99 -10.93
CA SER A 153 11.11 -24.41 -10.73
C SER A 153 10.19 -24.72 -11.92
N LEU A 154 9.06 -25.36 -11.64
CA LEU A 154 7.98 -25.64 -12.60
C LEU A 154 6.83 -24.66 -12.39
N ILE A 155 6.14 -24.29 -13.48
CA ILE A 155 4.99 -23.38 -13.46
C ILE A 155 3.75 -24.16 -13.89
N GLU A 156 2.70 -24.09 -13.08
CA GLU A 156 1.37 -24.60 -13.40
C GLU A 156 0.37 -23.45 -13.43
N ILE A 157 -0.50 -23.42 -14.44
CA ILE A 157 -1.59 -22.44 -14.54
C ILE A 157 -2.81 -23.05 -13.86
N ILE A 158 -3.36 -22.33 -12.89
CA ILE A 158 -4.60 -22.66 -12.16
C ILE A 158 -5.68 -21.66 -12.53
#